data_AF-A0A0V8RUR2-F1
#
_entry.id   AF-A0A0V8RUR2-F1
#
_cell.length_a   1.000
_cell.length_b   1.000
_cell.length_c   1.000
_cell.angle_alpha   90.00
_cell.angle_beta   90.00
_cell.angle_gamma   90.00
#
_symmetry.space_group_name_H-M   'P 1'
#
loop_
_entity.id
_entity.type
_entity.pdbx_description
1 polymer ?
#
loop_
_entity_poly.entity_id
_entity_poly.type
_entity_poly.pdbx_seq_one_letter_code
_entity_poly.pdbx_strand_id
1 'polypeptide(L)'
;MGSEKDLESCIAGELGRAAKSIAVLLEAARRLTHASTLWETFEWQRAKRIIAQSIASCLCRILGCRVYMTDLHGGEPSTGLGDKDIDLIIDCPQGPNPSSLEGVAERLAAGMLRSLLGDSPYRVLGVPNIVEVHEASEFLFKKYLERGAPYVARLC
;
A
#
# COMPACT_ATOMS: atom_id res chain seq x y z
N MET A 1 -5.47 5.61 -23.27
CA MET A 1 -5.31 5.96 -21.86
C MET A 1 -6.52 5.43 -21.12
N GLY A 2 -6.33 4.59 -20.10
CA GLY A 2 -7.45 4.11 -19.29
C GLY A 2 -8.05 5.22 -18.44
N SER A 3 -9.35 5.16 -18.22
CA SER A 3 -10.06 6.11 -17.36
C SER A 3 -9.84 5.81 -15.88
N GLU A 4 -10.09 6.78 -15.00
CA GLU A 4 -10.07 6.57 -13.54
C GLU A 4 -11.00 5.43 -13.10
N LYS A 5 -12.13 5.25 -13.81
CA LYS A 5 -13.05 4.12 -13.59
C LYS A 5 -12.43 2.77 -13.91
N ASP A 6 -11.60 2.69 -14.95
CA ASP A 6 -10.87 1.46 -15.30
C ASP A 6 -9.86 1.11 -14.22
N LEU A 7 -9.19 2.14 -13.67
CA LEU A 7 -8.27 1.97 -12.55
C LEU A 7 -8.99 1.50 -11.28
N GLU A 8 -10.09 2.16 -10.90
CA GLU A 8 -10.89 1.78 -9.74
C GLU A 8 -11.40 0.33 -9.85
N SER A 9 -11.97 -0.03 -11.00
CA SER A 9 -12.44 -1.39 -11.28
C SER A 9 -11.30 -2.42 -11.19
N CYS A 10 -10.13 -2.06 -11.72
CA CYS A 10 -8.95 -2.91 -11.63
C CYS A 10 -8.50 -3.14 -10.19
N ILE A 11 -8.32 -2.05 -9.41
CA ILE A 11 -7.83 -2.14 -8.03
C ILE A 11 -8.82 -2.92 -7.19
N ALA A 12 -10.12 -2.64 -7.30
CA ALA A 12 -11.16 -3.38 -6.61
C ALA A 12 -11.13 -4.89 -6.97
N GLY A 13 -10.92 -5.21 -8.25
CA GLY A 13 -10.80 -6.59 -8.72
C GLY A 13 -9.57 -7.33 -8.19
N GLU A 14 -8.40 -6.69 -8.17
CA GLU A 14 -7.17 -7.29 -7.62
C GLU A 14 -7.24 -7.46 -6.10
N LEU A 15 -7.75 -6.45 -5.39
CA LEU A 15 -7.95 -6.53 -3.94
C LEU A 15 -8.99 -7.61 -3.59
N GLY A 16 -10.07 -7.73 -4.36
CA GLY A 16 -11.06 -8.80 -4.20
C GLY A 16 -10.46 -10.20 -4.38
N ARG A 17 -9.55 -10.39 -5.34
CA ARG A 17 -8.79 -11.64 -5.50
C ARG A 17 -7.87 -11.92 -4.32
N ALA A 18 -7.22 -10.88 -3.80
CA ALA A 18 -6.29 -11.00 -2.68
C ALA A 18 -6.98 -11.16 -1.31
N ALA A 19 -8.26 -10.77 -1.19
CA ALA A 19 -8.98 -10.63 0.08
C ALA A 19 -8.94 -11.89 0.94
N LYS A 20 -9.09 -13.09 0.36
CA LYS A 20 -9.04 -14.35 1.11
C LYS A 20 -7.66 -14.57 1.75
N SER A 21 -6.58 -14.35 1.00
CA SER A 21 -5.22 -14.51 1.49
C SER A 21 -4.90 -13.49 2.58
N ILE A 22 -5.35 -12.24 2.39
CA ILE A 22 -5.21 -11.17 3.38
C ILE A 22 -5.99 -11.52 4.65
N ALA A 23 -7.22 -12.02 4.55
CA ALA A 23 -8.03 -12.40 5.70
C ALA A 23 -7.34 -13.45 6.57
N VAL A 24 -6.74 -14.48 5.95
CA VAL A 24 -5.98 -15.51 6.68
C VAL A 24 -4.79 -14.91 7.43
N LEU A 25 -4.05 -13.98 6.82
CA LEU A 25 -2.94 -13.30 7.46
C LEU A 25 -3.41 -12.44 8.64
N LEU A 26 -4.48 -11.65 8.45
CA LEU A 26 -5.02 -10.80 9.50
C LEU A 26 -5.58 -11.61 10.68
N GLU A 27 -6.19 -12.76 10.41
CA GLU A 27 -6.65 -13.68 11.46
C GLU A 27 -5.47 -14.29 12.23
N ALA A 28 -4.41 -14.71 11.53
CA ALA A 28 -3.19 -15.20 12.17
C ALA A 28 -2.54 -14.11 13.04
N ALA A 29 -2.40 -12.88 12.53
CA ALA A 29 -1.89 -11.73 13.28
C ALA A 29 -2.68 -11.53 14.59
N ARG A 30 -4.01 -11.52 14.50
CA ARG A 30 -4.91 -11.33 15.66
C ARG A 30 -4.77 -12.40 16.73
N ARG A 31 -4.50 -13.65 16.34
CA ARG A 31 -4.30 -14.76 17.28
C ARG A 31 -2.97 -14.66 18.01
N LEU A 32 -1.96 -14.05 17.39
CA LEU A 32 -0.62 -13.88 17.96
C LEU A 32 -0.52 -12.65 18.86
N THR A 33 -1.32 -11.60 18.60
CA THR A 33 -1.30 -10.37 19.38
C THR A 33 -2.41 -10.35 20.44
N HIS A 34 -2.03 -10.40 21.72
CA HIS A 34 -3.03 -10.38 22.81
C HIS A 34 -3.63 -9.01 23.13
N ALA A 35 -3.09 -7.86 22.67
CA ALA A 35 -3.72 -6.58 23.00
C ALA A 35 -3.38 -5.30 22.21
N SER A 36 -2.29 -5.12 21.45
CA SER A 36 -1.94 -3.72 21.09
C SER A 36 -1.51 -3.35 19.68
N THR A 37 -0.94 -4.21 18.83
CA THR A 37 -0.32 -3.69 17.59
C THR A 37 -0.26 -4.72 16.46
N LEU A 38 -1.35 -4.82 15.69
CA LEU A 38 -1.43 -5.68 14.48
C LEU A 38 -0.25 -5.43 13.52
N TRP A 39 0.20 -4.18 13.42
CA TRP A 39 1.21 -3.73 12.46
C TRP A 39 2.63 -4.25 12.73
N GLU A 40 2.92 -4.70 13.97
CA GLU A 40 4.22 -5.27 14.35
C GLU A 40 4.35 -6.76 13.97
N THR A 41 3.34 -7.33 13.28
CA THR A 41 3.33 -8.74 12.89
C THR A 41 3.91 -8.96 11.49
N PHE A 42 4.59 -10.09 11.28
CA PHE A 42 5.03 -10.50 9.94
C PHE A 42 3.84 -10.66 8.98
N GLU A 43 2.71 -11.09 9.50
CA GLU A 43 1.45 -11.27 8.80
C GLU A 43 0.90 -9.95 8.27
N TRP A 44 0.91 -8.88 9.07
CA TRP A 44 0.57 -7.54 8.59
C TRP A 44 1.53 -7.10 7.50
N GLN A 45 2.84 -7.21 7.73
CA GLN A 45 3.85 -6.80 6.75
C GLN A 45 3.74 -7.61 5.45
N ARG A 46 3.22 -8.84 5.50
CA ARG A 46 2.91 -9.62 4.30
C ARG A 46 1.62 -9.17 3.63
N ALA A 47 0.55 -8.95 4.39
CA ALA A 47 -0.72 -8.44 3.88
C ALA A 47 -0.52 -7.09 3.18
N LYS A 48 0.26 -6.22 3.80
CA LYS A 48 0.67 -4.91 3.28
C LYS A 48 1.28 -5.00 1.88
N ARG A 49 2.28 -5.88 1.71
CA ARG A 49 2.94 -6.11 0.42
C ARG A 49 1.99 -6.65 -0.64
N ILE A 50 1.02 -7.50 -0.26
CA ILE A 50 0.00 -8.00 -1.18
C ILE A 50 -0.90 -6.85 -1.65
N ILE A 51 -1.36 -6.00 -0.74
CA ILE A 51 -2.18 -4.82 -1.08
C ILE A 51 -1.42 -3.90 -2.03
N ALA A 52 -0.15 -3.57 -1.69
CA ALA A 52 0.73 -2.77 -2.52
C ALA A 52 0.91 -3.35 -3.93
N GLN A 53 1.13 -4.67 -4.04
CA GLN A 53 1.25 -5.37 -5.32
C GLN A 53 -0.05 -5.34 -6.14
N SER A 54 -1.20 -5.53 -5.49
CA SER A 54 -2.51 -5.43 -6.14
C SER A 54 -2.72 -4.04 -6.75
N ILE A 55 -2.46 -2.98 -5.99
CA ILE A 55 -2.57 -1.59 -6.46
C ILE A 55 -1.55 -1.31 -7.57
N ALA A 56 -0.28 -1.65 -7.34
CA ALA A 56 0.80 -1.43 -8.31
C ALA A 56 0.45 -2.06 -9.65
N SER A 57 0.06 -3.33 -9.69
CA SER A 57 -0.27 -4.06 -10.93
C SER A 57 -1.26 -3.31 -11.83
N CYS A 58 -2.26 -2.64 -11.23
CA CYS A 58 -3.21 -1.80 -11.94
C CYS A 58 -2.60 -0.50 -12.46
N LEU A 59 -1.83 0.20 -11.63
CA LEU A 59 -1.12 1.42 -12.04
C LEU A 59 -0.16 1.15 -13.21
N CYS A 60 0.61 0.07 -13.17
CA CYS A 60 1.51 -0.28 -14.27
C CYS A 60 0.73 -0.62 -15.55
N ARG A 61 -0.32 -1.45 -15.44
CA ARG A 61 -1.06 -1.95 -16.60
C ARG A 61 -1.88 -0.86 -17.30
N ILE A 62 -2.51 0.02 -16.52
CA ILE A 62 -3.49 0.99 -17.03
C ILE A 62 -2.83 2.32 -17.38
N LEU A 63 -1.88 2.75 -16.54
CA LEU A 63 -1.25 4.07 -16.63
C LEU A 63 0.20 4.01 -17.13
N GLY A 64 0.80 2.82 -17.23
CA GLY A 64 2.19 2.67 -17.65
C GLY A 64 3.19 3.19 -16.61
N CYS A 65 2.77 3.32 -15.35
CA CYS A 65 3.63 3.79 -14.28
C CYS A 65 4.69 2.75 -13.89
N ARG A 66 5.85 3.23 -13.45
CA ARG A 66 6.75 2.45 -12.58
C ARG A 66 6.32 2.70 -11.14
N VAL A 67 6.25 1.65 -10.33
CA VAL A 67 5.74 1.69 -8.97
C VAL A 67 6.74 1.01 -8.04
N TYR A 68 7.12 1.73 -7.00
CA TYR A 68 8.01 1.26 -5.96
C TYR A 68 7.27 1.28 -4.63
N MET A 69 7.64 0.36 -3.75
CA MET A 69 7.20 0.35 -2.36
C MET A 69 8.38 0.71 -1.47
N THR A 70 8.11 1.50 -0.44
CA THR A 70 9.07 1.81 0.63
C THR A 70 8.39 1.55 1.97
N ASP A 71 9.19 1.39 3.02
CA ASP A 71 8.72 1.33 4.41
C ASP A 71 9.33 2.54 5.13
N LEU A 72 8.58 3.64 5.24
CA LEU A 72 9.04 4.85 5.93
C LEU A 72 8.32 5.05 7.26
N HIS A 73 9.01 5.65 8.23
CA HIS A 73 8.47 6.13 9.49
C HIS A 73 8.92 7.57 9.73
N GLY A 74 8.01 8.54 9.65
CA GLY A 74 8.35 9.95 9.79
C GLY A 74 9.36 10.47 8.75
N GLY A 75 9.34 9.90 7.55
CA GLY A 75 10.24 10.23 6.44
C GLY A 75 11.59 9.50 6.46
N GLU A 76 11.90 8.74 7.50
CA GLU A 76 13.11 7.91 7.58
C GLU A 76 12.77 6.44 7.29
N PRO A 77 13.71 5.62 6.80
CA PRO A 77 13.46 4.19 6.62
C PRO A 77 13.07 3.54 7.94
N SER A 78 12.01 2.73 7.93
CA SER A 78 11.57 2.00 9.11
C SER A 78 12.69 1.12 9.68
N THR A 79 12.83 1.12 11.01
CA THR A 79 13.73 0.20 11.70
C THR A 79 12.91 -1.00 12.19
N GLY A 80 13.29 -2.21 11.78
CA GLY A 80 12.55 -3.44 12.14
C GLY A 80 11.78 -4.05 10.97
N LEU A 81 10.54 -4.48 11.20
CA LEU A 81 9.76 -5.29 10.24
C LEU A 81 9.08 -4.48 9.11
N GLY A 82 8.96 -3.17 9.28
CA GLY A 82 8.28 -2.22 8.39
C GLY A 82 7.36 -1.27 9.17
N ASP A 83 6.77 -0.29 8.50
CA ASP A 83 5.77 0.62 9.11
C ASP A 83 4.32 0.13 8.91
N LYS A 84 3.37 0.90 9.43
CA LYS A 84 1.95 0.63 9.52
C LYS A 84 1.23 0.84 8.20
N ASP A 85 1.53 1.90 7.49
CA ASP A 85 0.95 2.33 6.22
C ASP A 85 1.74 1.80 5.01
N ILE A 86 1.11 1.94 3.84
CA ILE A 86 1.61 1.52 2.53
C ILE A 86 2.08 2.76 1.78
N ASP A 87 3.40 2.97 1.73
CA ASP A 87 3.99 3.99 0.86
C ASP A 87 4.23 3.43 -0.54
N LEU A 88 3.59 4.04 -1.54
CA LEU A 88 3.86 3.81 -2.95
C LEU A 88 4.52 5.03 -3.58
N ILE A 89 5.65 4.83 -4.23
CA ILE A 89 6.30 5.86 -5.04
C ILE A 89 5.99 5.56 -6.50
N ILE A 90 5.48 6.56 -7.23
CA ILE A 90 5.11 6.41 -8.63
C ILE A 90 5.95 7.30 -9.54
N ASP A 91 6.28 6.75 -10.70
CA ASP A 91 6.88 7.47 -11.82
C ASP A 91 6.04 7.19 -13.07
N CYS A 92 5.15 8.14 -13.38
CA CYS A 92 4.16 8.02 -14.44
C CYS A 92 4.42 9.12 -15.50
N PRO A 93 4.89 8.78 -16.71
CA PRO A 93 5.23 9.76 -17.75
C PRO A 93 4.09 10.68 -18.18
N GLN A 94 2.84 10.21 -18.07
CA GLN A 94 1.61 10.97 -18.37
C GLN A 94 0.50 10.63 -17.35
N GLY A 95 0.87 10.41 -16.09
CA GLY A 95 -0.03 9.92 -15.05
C GLY A 95 -1.01 10.96 -14.52
N PRO A 96 -2.13 10.51 -13.91
CA PRO A 96 -3.00 11.37 -13.11
C PRO A 96 -2.28 11.88 -11.86
N ASN A 97 -2.84 12.92 -11.25
CA ASN A 97 -2.33 13.51 -10.02
C ASN A 97 -2.19 12.42 -8.91
N PRO A 98 -1.03 12.32 -8.24
CA PRO A 98 -0.80 11.36 -7.14
C PRO A 98 -1.88 11.39 -6.06
N SER A 99 -2.37 12.57 -5.67
CA SER A 99 -3.43 12.69 -4.66
C SER A 99 -4.76 12.08 -5.11
N SER A 100 -5.04 12.09 -6.42
CA SER A 100 -6.22 11.40 -6.97
C SER A 100 -6.04 9.88 -6.93
N LEU A 101 -4.84 9.39 -7.24
CA LEU A 101 -4.49 7.97 -7.13
C LEU A 101 -4.55 7.48 -5.69
N GLU A 102 -4.01 8.26 -4.76
CA GLU A 102 -4.09 8.00 -3.33
C GLU A 102 -5.55 7.87 -2.88
N GLY A 103 -6.41 8.83 -3.22
CA GLY A 103 -7.82 8.80 -2.83
C GLY A 103 -8.58 7.56 -3.33
N VAL A 104 -8.25 7.04 -4.53
CA VAL A 104 -8.83 5.79 -5.04
C VAL A 104 -8.25 4.58 -4.31
N ALA A 105 -6.93 4.50 -4.18
CA ALA A 105 -6.24 3.38 -3.55
C ALA A 105 -6.61 3.25 -2.07
N GLU A 106 -6.58 4.35 -1.34
CA GLU A 106 -6.96 4.50 0.07
C GLU A 106 -8.39 4.00 0.30
N ARG A 107 -9.37 4.56 -0.46
CA ARG A 107 -10.78 4.19 -0.31
C ARG A 107 -11.02 2.70 -0.51
N LEU A 108 -10.38 2.10 -1.52
CA LEU A 108 -10.58 0.68 -1.85
C LEU A 108 -9.86 -0.24 -0.86
N ALA A 109 -8.61 0.08 -0.49
CA ALA A 109 -7.85 -0.69 0.48
C ALA A 109 -8.49 -0.62 1.88
N ALA A 110 -8.86 0.58 2.35
CA ALA A 110 -9.54 0.76 3.62
C ALA A 110 -10.92 0.10 3.62
N GLY A 111 -11.67 0.17 2.52
CA GLY A 111 -12.96 -0.52 2.36
C GLY A 111 -12.84 -2.04 2.53
N MET A 112 -11.90 -2.66 1.80
CA MET A 112 -11.62 -4.09 1.92
C MET A 112 -11.15 -4.45 3.33
N LEU A 113 -10.18 -3.72 3.89
CA LEU A 113 -9.66 -3.99 5.23
C LEU A 113 -10.73 -3.86 6.30
N ARG A 114 -11.61 -2.86 6.21
CA ARG A 114 -12.75 -2.71 7.12
C ARG A 114 -13.66 -3.94 7.09
N SER A 115 -13.96 -4.47 5.91
CA SER A 115 -14.76 -5.69 5.76
C SER A 115 -14.09 -6.91 6.37
N LEU A 116 -12.75 -7.03 6.25
CA LEU A 116 -11.99 -8.16 6.79
C LEU A 116 -11.76 -8.05 8.32
N LEU A 117 -11.53 -6.84 8.80
CA LEU A 117 -11.26 -6.57 10.21
C LEU A 117 -12.54 -6.51 11.04
N GLY A 118 -13.67 -6.11 10.45
CA GLY A 118 -14.91 -5.84 11.19
C GLY A 118 -14.87 -4.55 12.02
N ASP A 119 -13.82 -3.74 11.87
CA ASP A 119 -13.64 -2.44 12.53
C ASP A 119 -12.91 -1.47 11.58
N SER A 120 -12.80 -0.20 11.97
CA SER A 120 -12.06 0.83 11.25
C SER A 120 -10.57 0.48 11.15
N PRO A 121 -10.01 0.31 9.94
CA PRO A 121 -8.59 -0.01 9.77
C PRO A 121 -7.68 1.09 10.33
N TYR A 122 -8.08 2.35 10.22
CA TYR A 122 -7.37 3.50 10.81
C TYR A 122 -7.16 3.35 12.32
N ARG A 123 -8.20 2.86 13.02
CA ARG A 123 -8.15 2.66 14.47
C ARG A 123 -7.32 1.44 14.84
N VAL A 124 -7.50 0.35 14.10
CA VAL A 124 -6.78 -0.91 14.33
C VAL A 124 -5.28 -0.73 14.12
N LEU A 125 -4.89 0.03 13.10
CA LEU A 125 -3.48 0.26 12.74
C LEU A 125 -2.89 1.50 13.42
N GLY A 126 -3.73 2.45 13.85
CA GLY A 126 -3.29 3.70 14.47
C GLY A 126 -2.57 4.61 13.49
N VAL A 127 -3.18 4.82 12.31
CA VAL A 127 -2.68 5.66 11.22
C VAL A 127 -3.78 6.56 10.66
N PRO A 128 -3.45 7.77 10.17
CA PRO A 128 -4.41 8.64 9.50
C PRO A 128 -4.78 8.15 8.09
N ASN A 129 -3.84 7.49 7.41
CA ASN A 129 -3.96 6.99 6.05
C ASN A 129 -3.43 5.54 6.01
N ILE A 130 -4.00 4.69 5.15
CA ILE A 130 -3.54 3.30 4.96
C ILE A 130 -2.58 3.21 3.77
N VAL A 131 -2.87 3.96 2.71
CA VAL A 131 -2.09 4.05 1.48
C VAL A 131 -1.71 5.51 1.26
N GLU A 132 -0.43 5.74 1.04
CA GLU A 132 0.12 7.03 0.64
C GLU A 132 0.77 6.88 -0.74
N VAL A 133 0.53 7.84 -1.63
CA VAL A 133 1.07 7.82 -3.00
C VAL A 133 1.89 9.06 -3.26
N HIS A 134 3.19 8.84 -3.50
CA HIS A 134 4.21 9.87 -3.61
C HIS A 134 4.80 9.95 -5.01
N GLU A 135 5.21 11.13 -5.46
CA GLU A 135 5.94 11.25 -6.73
C GLU A 135 7.41 10.90 -6.58
N ALA A 136 7.96 10.22 -7.60
CA ALA A 136 9.39 9.98 -7.70
C ALA A 136 10.25 11.26 -7.76
N SER A 137 9.63 12.40 -8.10
CA SER A 137 10.27 13.72 -8.21
C SER A 137 10.55 14.36 -6.85
N GLU A 138 9.82 13.96 -5.82
CA GLU A 138 9.92 14.52 -4.47
C GLU A 138 11.30 14.24 -3.86
N PHE A 139 11.88 15.26 -3.20
CA PHE A 139 13.27 15.23 -2.75
C PHE A 139 13.61 13.99 -1.91
N LEU A 140 12.72 13.63 -0.98
CA LEU A 140 12.91 12.49 -0.09
C LEU A 140 12.93 11.16 -0.86
N PHE A 141 11.94 10.95 -1.72
CA PHE A 141 11.77 9.69 -2.45
C PHE A 141 12.79 9.52 -3.55
N LYS A 142 13.18 10.62 -4.23
CA LYS A 142 14.27 10.62 -5.20
C LYS A 142 15.57 10.05 -4.60
N LYS A 143 15.94 10.48 -3.38
CA LYS A 143 17.12 9.98 -2.66
C LYS A 143 17.05 8.46 -2.43
N TYR A 144 15.88 7.92 -2.09
CA TYR A 144 15.72 6.48 -1.85
C TYR A 144 15.69 5.67 -3.14
N LEU A 145 15.06 6.18 -4.20
CA LEU A 145 15.08 5.58 -5.52
C LEU A 145 16.51 5.46 -6.08
N GLU A 146 17.34 6.50 -5.91
CA GLU A 146 18.75 6.47 -6.32
C GLU A 146 19.59 5.46 -5.51
N ARG A 147 19.26 5.24 -4.24
CA ARG A 147 19.94 4.25 -3.38
C ARG A 147 19.53 2.82 -3.69
N GLY A 148 18.29 2.59 -4.11
CA GLY A 148 17.75 1.25 -4.35
C GLY A 148 17.56 0.44 -3.07
N ALA A 149 17.67 -0.88 -3.18
CA ALA A 149 17.49 -1.78 -2.05
C ALA A 149 18.53 -1.52 -0.93
N PRO A 150 18.17 -1.69 0.37
CA PRO A 150 16.88 -2.18 0.87
C PRO A 150 15.80 -1.11 1.03
N TYR A 151 16.07 0.15 0.67
CA TYR A 151 15.20 1.30 0.97
C TYR A 151 13.94 1.32 0.10
N VAL A 152 14.04 0.86 -1.14
CA VAL A 152 12.90 0.75 -2.06
C VAL A 152 12.88 -0.61 -2.73
N ALA A 153 11.68 -1.13 -2.98
CA ALA A 153 11.44 -2.32 -3.76
C ALA A 153 10.61 -1.96 -4.99
N ARG A 154 11.14 -2.22 -6.18
CA ARG A 154 10.38 -2.06 -7.43
C ARG A 154 9.32 -3.14 -7.53
N LEU A 155 8.06 -2.74 -7.64
CA LEU A 155 6.92 -3.63 -7.88
C LEU A 155 6.66 -3.79 -9.38
N CYS A 156 6.87 -2.70 -10.13
CA CYS A 156 6.97 -2.62 -11.59
C CYS A 156 7.70 -1.30 -11.95
#